data_AF-A0A941MI94-F1
#
_entry.id   AF-A0A941MI94-F1
#
_cell.length_a   1.000
_cell.length_b   1.000
_cell.length_c   1.000
_cell.angle_alpha   90.00
_cell.angle_beta   90.00
_cell.angle_gamma   90.00
#
_symmetry.space_group_name_H-M   'P 1'
#
loop_
_entity.id
_entity.type
_entity.pdbx_description
1 polymer ?
#
loop_
_entity_poly.entity_id
_entity_poly.type
_entity_poly.pdbx_seq_one_letter_code
_entity_poly.pdbx_strand_id
1 'polypeptide(L)'
;MCPPGKPLVNILAAVATVLCLLLGRPAAAADALETHLTVTGRSTIFELTMSEGVTAQAFTLASPYRVVIDLPDVSFRLDPAAGQTGAGLVSAFRYGLFASHKSRIVIDTKGPVVIHSANMTRIKGSSAVKLAIALMPTDAKSFGGGTGAGMAAASPEPNFESAFEAPPPKKQPNAKPVIVIDPGHGGIDPGAIGPNNVNEKTIVLSVAMQLKEALEKTGLYDVKMTRHDDVFVSLDDRLKFSRGAGADLFISLHADSIETSA
;
A
#
# COMPACT_ATOMS: atom_id res chain seq x y z
N MET A 1 -21.73 68.69 47.48
CA MET A 1 -20.53 68.71 46.62
C MET A 1 -20.37 67.31 46.03
N CYS A 2 -20.47 67.16 44.71
CA CYS A 2 -20.24 65.90 43.96
C CYS A 2 -18.73 65.52 44.03
N PRO A 3 -18.29 64.26 43.74
CA PRO A 3 -18.51 63.66 42.41
C PRO A 3 -18.57 62.08 42.45
N PRO A 4 -18.37 61.31 41.35
CA PRO A 4 -19.44 60.47 40.79
C PRO A 4 -19.06 58.97 40.66
N GLY A 5 -20.02 58.07 40.85
CA GLY A 5 -19.87 56.64 40.53
C GLY A 5 -20.22 56.34 39.07
N LYS A 6 -19.25 55.82 38.31
CA LYS A 6 -19.38 55.44 36.88
C LYS A 6 -20.35 54.27 36.66
N PRO A 7 -20.98 54.16 35.47
CA PRO A 7 -21.87 53.04 35.13
C PRO A 7 -21.05 51.84 34.63
N LEU A 8 -21.43 50.62 35.04
CA LEU A 8 -21.00 49.39 34.38
C LEU A 8 -22.04 48.98 33.34
N VAL A 9 -21.59 48.98 32.08
CA VAL A 9 -22.30 48.45 30.91
C VAL A 9 -22.12 46.93 30.89
N ASN A 10 -23.21 46.17 30.97
CA ASN A 10 -23.21 44.73 30.69
C ASN A 10 -23.25 44.53 29.17
N ILE A 11 -22.13 44.08 28.58
CA ILE A 11 -22.08 43.62 27.19
C ILE A 11 -22.50 42.15 27.15
N LEU A 12 -23.67 41.90 26.59
CA LEU A 12 -24.19 40.59 26.24
C LEU A 12 -23.52 40.13 24.93
N ALA A 13 -22.53 39.23 25.00
CA ALA A 13 -21.95 38.59 23.82
C ALA A 13 -22.72 37.30 23.49
N ALA A 14 -23.58 37.37 22.47
CA ALA A 14 -24.22 36.19 21.88
C ALA A 14 -23.22 35.46 20.97
N VAL A 15 -22.80 34.26 21.34
CA VAL A 15 -22.03 33.35 20.48
C VAL A 15 -23.01 32.54 19.64
N ALA A 16 -23.17 32.92 18.38
CA ALA A 16 -23.88 32.11 17.40
C ALA A 16 -22.91 31.07 16.80
N THR A 17 -22.94 29.84 17.32
CA THR A 17 -22.22 28.71 16.72
C THR A 17 -22.97 28.25 15.47
N VAL A 18 -22.51 28.67 14.30
CA VAL A 18 -22.91 28.06 13.03
C VAL A 18 -22.20 26.71 12.94
N LEU A 19 -22.90 25.64 13.33
CA LEU A 19 -22.47 24.27 13.07
C LEU A 19 -22.66 23.98 11.58
N CYS A 20 -21.67 24.36 10.78
CA CYS A 20 -21.58 23.96 9.38
C CYS A 20 -21.30 22.44 9.36
N LEU A 21 -22.32 21.64 9.05
CA LEU A 21 -22.14 20.23 8.67
C LEU A 21 -21.31 20.20 7.39
N LEU A 22 -19.98 20.15 7.54
CA LEU A 22 -19.09 19.67 6.50
C LEU A 22 -19.38 18.19 6.35
N LEU A 23 -20.30 17.85 5.44
CA LEU A 23 -20.30 16.54 4.81
C LEU A 23 -18.91 16.39 4.18
N GLY A 24 -18.03 15.65 4.85
CA GLY A 24 -16.70 15.35 4.35
C GLY A 24 -16.86 14.74 2.97
N ARG A 25 -16.53 15.50 1.93
CA ARG A 25 -16.39 14.94 0.59
C ARG A 25 -15.30 13.87 0.73
N PRO A 26 -15.51 12.62 0.26
CA PRO A 26 -14.38 11.72 0.11
C PRO A 26 -13.32 12.48 -0.68
N ALA A 27 -12.11 12.58 -0.12
CA ALA A 27 -11.00 13.19 -0.84
C ALA A 27 -10.93 12.47 -2.19
N ALA A 28 -11.05 13.22 -3.28
CA ALA A 28 -10.92 12.62 -4.60
C ALA A 28 -9.54 11.96 -4.66
N ALA A 29 -9.48 10.71 -5.12
CA ALA A 29 -8.21 10.03 -5.33
C ALA A 29 -7.39 10.88 -6.31
N ALA A 30 -6.14 11.21 -5.95
CA ALA A 30 -5.27 11.93 -6.86
C ALA A 30 -4.99 11.04 -8.07
N ASP A 31 -4.94 11.62 -9.28
CA ASP A 31 -4.59 10.87 -10.48
C ASP A 31 -3.07 10.95 -10.68
N ALA A 32 -2.40 9.80 -10.83
CA ALA A 32 -1.03 9.70 -11.32
C ALA A 32 -1.04 9.72 -12.85
N LEU A 33 -0.43 10.75 -13.44
CA LEU A 33 -0.62 11.12 -14.86
C LEU A 33 0.57 10.76 -15.74
N GLU A 34 1.78 10.85 -15.21
CA GLU A 34 2.99 10.63 -16.00
C GLU A 34 4.14 10.17 -15.09
N THR A 35 5.02 9.34 -15.65
CA THR A 35 6.26 8.93 -14.99
C THR A 35 7.45 9.16 -15.91
N HIS A 36 8.58 9.57 -15.34
CA HIS A 36 9.83 9.71 -16.08
C HIS A 36 11.00 9.18 -15.27
N LEU A 37 11.96 8.53 -15.95
CA LEU A 37 13.24 8.12 -15.37
C LEU A 37 14.35 8.97 -15.99
N THR A 38 14.95 9.86 -15.20
CA THR A 38 16.06 10.69 -15.64
C THR A 38 17.37 10.15 -15.10
N VAL A 39 18.32 9.85 -15.98
CA VAL A 39 19.67 9.45 -15.58
C VAL A 39 20.58 10.68 -15.55
N THR A 40 21.25 10.93 -14.44
CA THR A 40 22.17 12.06 -14.27
C THR A 40 23.45 11.60 -13.60
N GLY A 41 24.51 11.41 -14.40
CA GLY A 41 25.77 10.84 -13.92
C GLY A 41 25.54 9.44 -13.34
N ARG A 42 25.82 9.28 -12.04
CA ARG A 42 25.59 8.02 -11.30
C ARG A 42 24.22 7.94 -10.64
N SER A 43 23.42 9.00 -10.70
CA SER A 43 22.10 9.06 -10.07
C SER A 43 21.00 8.72 -11.08
N THR A 44 19.89 8.20 -10.57
CA THR A 44 18.64 8.04 -11.33
C THR A 44 17.52 8.71 -10.56
N ILE A 45 16.76 9.56 -11.22
CA ILE A 45 15.61 10.26 -10.62
C ILE A 45 14.35 9.63 -11.19
N PHE A 46 13.51 9.08 -10.31
CA PHE A 46 12.15 8.70 -10.63
C PHE A 46 11.22 9.89 -10.39
N GLU A 47 10.53 10.33 -11.42
CA GLU A 47 9.55 11.40 -11.35
C GLU A 47 8.14 10.87 -11.60
N LEU A 48 7.19 11.29 -10.77
CA LEU A 48 5.77 11.01 -10.92
C LEU A 48 4.99 12.33 -10.87
N THR A 49 4.26 12.63 -11.95
CA THR A 49 3.32 13.76 -12.00
C THR A 49 1.95 13.31 -11.49
N MET A 50 1.37 14.06 -10.56
CA MET A 50 0.04 13.80 -10.00
C MET A 50 -0.85 15.04 -10.12
N SER A 51 -2.17 14.84 -10.20
CA SER A 51 -3.17 15.92 -10.30
C SER A 51 -3.19 16.87 -9.11
N GLU A 52 -2.75 16.40 -7.93
CA GLU A 52 -2.65 17.17 -6.70
C GLU A 52 -1.63 16.56 -5.72
N GLY A 53 -1.32 17.33 -4.68
CA GLY A 53 -0.38 16.91 -3.63
C GLY A 53 -0.97 15.84 -2.72
N VAL A 54 -0.18 14.80 -2.46
CA VAL A 54 -0.50 13.73 -1.51
C VAL A 54 0.62 13.55 -0.50
N THR A 55 0.32 12.87 0.61
CA THR A 55 1.36 12.33 1.49
C THR A 55 2.02 11.13 0.79
N ALA A 56 3.34 11.04 0.90
CA ALA A 56 4.10 9.94 0.33
C ALA A 56 5.15 9.48 1.34
N GLN A 57 5.32 8.17 1.47
CA GLN A 57 6.37 7.57 2.28
C GLN A 57 7.27 6.73 1.37
N ALA A 58 8.56 7.05 1.30
CA ALA A 58 9.53 6.33 0.50
C ALA A 58 10.56 5.63 1.39
N PHE A 59 10.86 4.36 1.10
CA PHE A 59 11.83 3.56 1.85
C PHE A 59 12.46 2.46 0.97
N THR A 60 13.52 1.81 1.46
CA THR A 60 14.22 0.74 0.76
C THR A 60 13.92 -0.63 1.37
N LEU A 61 13.88 -1.68 0.55
CA LEU A 61 13.76 -3.08 0.97
C LEU A 61 14.85 -3.93 0.31
N ALA A 62 15.46 -4.83 1.08
CA ALA A 62 16.43 -5.79 0.55
C ALA A 62 15.74 -7.05 0.03
N SER A 63 16.51 -7.88 -0.68
CA SER A 63 16.13 -9.23 -1.16
C SER A 63 14.76 -9.30 -1.86
N PRO A 64 14.64 -8.86 -3.13
CA PRO A 64 15.63 -8.10 -3.92
C PRO A 64 15.66 -6.61 -3.57
N TYR A 65 16.69 -5.89 -4.00
CA TYR A 65 16.85 -4.45 -3.78
C TYR A 65 15.73 -3.64 -4.43
N ARG A 66 14.91 -3.00 -3.60
CA ARG A 66 13.73 -2.25 -4.01
C ARG A 66 13.68 -0.90 -3.32
N VAL A 67 13.10 0.08 -4.00
CA VAL A 67 12.61 1.32 -3.41
C VAL A 67 11.09 1.27 -3.47
N VAL A 68 10.44 1.45 -2.32
CA VAL A 68 8.99 1.43 -2.18
C VAL A 68 8.50 2.84 -1.89
N ILE A 69 7.43 3.25 -2.56
CA ILE A 69 6.74 4.52 -2.34
C ILE A 69 5.29 4.21 -2.02
N ASP A 70 4.89 4.43 -0.77
CA ASP A 70 3.52 4.32 -0.31
C ASP A 70 2.81 5.65 -0.46
N LEU A 71 1.61 5.59 -1.01
CA LEU A 71 0.73 6.70 -1.33
C LEU A 71 -0.68 6.40 -0.79
N PRO A 72 -1.51 7.41 -0.56
CA PRO A 72 -2.95 7.20 -0.31
C PRO A 72 -3.65 6.65 -1.58
N ASP A 73 -4.96 6.75 -1.64
CA ASP A 73 -5.75 6.36 -2.80
C ASP A 73 -5.34 7.21 -4.02
N VAL A 74 -4.57 6.62 -4.93
CA VAL A 74 -4.03 7.25 -6.14
C VAL A 74 -4.45 6.40 -7.33
N SER A 75 -5.18 7.02 -8.24
CA SER A 75 -5.60 6.39 -9.49
C SER A 75 -4.50 6.52 -10.53
N PHE A 76 -3.88 5.40 -10.92
CA PHE A 76 -2.81 5.41 -11.93
C PHE A 76 -3.38 5.46 -13.34
N ARG A 77 -3.25 6.62 -13.99
CA ARG A 77 -3.61 6.87 -15.39
C ARG A 77 -2.36 6.98 -16.26
N LEU A 78 -1.44 6.02 -16.08
CA LEU A 78 -0.18 5.94 -16.79
C LEU A 78 -0.32 5.15 -18.09
N ASP A 79 0.64 5.33 -18.99
CA ASP A 79 0.80 4.44 -20.15
C ASP A 79 0.89 2.97 -19.68
N PRO A 80 0.18 2.00 -20.30
CA PRO A 80 0.25 0.60 -19.90
C PRO A 80 1.66 -0.03 -19.94
N ALA A 81 2.56 0.54 -20.74
CA ALA A 81 3.97 0.15 -20.81
C ALA A 81 4.85 0.82 -19.74
N ALA A 82 4.31 1.77 -18.97
CA ALA A 82 5.05 2.45 -17.91
C ALA A 82 5.60 1.43 -16.90
N GLY A 83 6.88 1.57 -16.57
CA GLY A 83 7.56 0.71 -15.61
C GLY A 83 8.05 -0.62 -16.15
N GLN A 84 7.70 -1.02 -17.37
CA GLN A 84 8.20 -2.25 -17.99
C GLN A 84 9.68 -2.14 -18.41
N THR A 85 10.16 -0.93 -18.69
CA THR A 85 11.56 -0.66 -19.03
C THR A 85 12.18 0.32 -18.02
N GLY A 86 13.26 -0.09 -17.37
CA GLY A 86 14.04 0.77 -16.48
C GLY A 86 15.11 1.58 -17.19
N ALA A 87 15.72 2.50 -16.45
CA ALA A 87 16.85 3.31 -16.89
C ALA A 87 17.82 3.55 -15.71
N GLY A 88 19.11 3.68 -16.00
CA GLY A 88 20.13 3.91 -14.97
C GLY A 88 20.13 2.81 -13.92
N LEU A 89 19.92 3.18 -12.64
CA LEU A 89 19.88 2.29 -11.47
C LEU A 89 18.58 1.48 -11.37
N VAL A 90 17.53 1.89 -12.07
CA VAL A 90 16.22 1.23 -12.06
C VAL A 90 16.19 0.15 -13.14
N SER A 91 15.78 -1.06 -12.79
CA SER A 91 15.55 -2.15 -13.76
C SER A 91 14.13 -2.14 -14.29
N ALA A 92 13.16 -1.90 -13.42
CA ALA A 92 11.73 -1.79 -13.72
C ALA A 92 11.02 -1.10 -12.55
N PHE A 93 9.77 -0.71 -12.73
CA PHE A 93 8.90 -0.38 -11.59
C PHE A 93 7.48 -0.86 -11.84
N ARG A 94 6.75 -1.06 -10.75
CA ARG A 94 5.35 -1.48 -10.75
C ARG A 94 4.55 -0.61 -9.81
N TYR A 95 3.26 -0.49 -10.07
CA TYR A 95 2.38 0.37 -9.30
C TYR A 95 0.98 -0.22 -9.21
N GLY A 96 0.23 0.19 -8.19
CA GLY A 96 -1.18 -0.17 -8.03
C GLY A 96 -1.63 -0.07 -6.59
N LEU A 97 -2.88 -0.49 -6.36
CA LEU A 97 -3.41 -0.63 -5.01
C LEU A 97 -2.70 -1.77 -4.27
N PHE A 98 -2.33 -1.50 -3.01
CA PHE A 98 -1.74 -2.50 -2.11
C PHE A 98 -2.50 -2.61 -0.77
N ALA A 99 -3.56 -1.83 -0.59
CA ALA A 99 -4.60 -2.06 0.41
C ALA A 99 -5.81 -1.23 -0.01
N SER A 100 -6.95 -1.44 0.65
CA SER A 100 -8.08 -0.54 0.49
C SER A 100 -7.66 0.91 0.73
N HIS A 101 -7.89 1.77 -0.27
CA HIS A 101 -7.51 3.19 -0.27
C HIS A 101 -6.01 3.50 -0.10
N LYS A 102 -5.12 2.54 -0.41
CA LYS A 102 -3.67 2.76 -0.39
C LYS A 102 -3.01 2.23 -1.65
N SER A 103 -2.10 3.03 -2.18
CA SER A 103 -1.39 2.79 -3.43
C SER A 103 0.10 2.66 -3.18
N ARG A 104 0.77 1.83 -3.97
CA ARG A 104 2.21 1.60 -3.83
C ARG A 104 2.87 1.60 -5.19
N ILE A 105 4.05 2.20 -5.25
CA ILE A 105 5.01 2.04 -6.34
C ILE A 105 6.18 1.23 -5.78
N VAL A 106 6.57 0.17 -6.48
CA VAL A 106 7.77 -0.61 -6.19
C VAL A 106 8.72 -0.47 -7.36
N ILE A 107 9.87 0.15 -7.10
CA ILE A 107 10.95 0.34 -8.06
C ILE A 107 11.98 -0.76 -7.80
N ASP A 108 12.13 -1.67 -8.76
CA ASP A 108 13.18 -2.68 -8.73
C ASP A 108 14.49 -2.04 -9.17
N THR A 109 15.56 -2.29 -8.42
CA THR A 109 16.86 -1.65 -8.64
C THR A 109 17.92 -2.67 -9.04
N LYS A 110 18.85 -2.28 -9.92
CA LYS A 110 19.92 -3.14 -10.43
C LYS A 110 20.99 -3.49 -9.38
N GLY A 111 20.94 -2.83 -8.23
CA GLY A 111 21.89 -2.96 -7.15
C GLY A 111 21.46 -2.09 -5.98
N PRO A 112 22.22 -2.10 -4.88
CA PRO A 112 21.88 -1.32 -3.71
C PRO A 112 21.89 0.18 -4.00
N VAL A 113 20.82 0.86 -3.60
CA VAL A 113 20.66 2.32 -3.70
C VAL A 113 20.28 2.95 -2.36
N VAL A 114 20.56 4.24 -2.21
CA VAL A 114 20.02 5.10 -1.15
C VAL A 114 19.06 6.12 -1.76
N ILE A 115 18.01 6.48 -1.02
CA ILE A 115 17.15 7.62 -1.36
C ILE A 115 17.90 8.89 -0.96
N HIS A 116 18.55 9.53 -1.94
CA HIS A 116 19.30 10.77 -1.72
C HIS A 116 18.37 11.95 -1.45
N SER A 117 17.23 12.00 -2.12
CA SER A 117 16.19 13.00 -1.86
C SER A 117 14.81 12.52 -2.30
N ALA A 118 13.77 12.96 -1.61
CA ALA A 118 12.37 12.78 -1.99
C ALA A 118 11.66 14.13 -1.87
N ASN A 119 11.27 14.74 -3.00
CA ASN A 119 10.69 16.08 -3.02
C ASN A 119 9.37 16.09 -3.77
N MET A 120 8.38 16.80 -3.23
CA MET A 120 7.11 17.08 -3.88
C MET A 120 7.06 18.55 -4.27
N THR A 121 7.07 18.84 -5.58
CA THR A 121 7.06 20.23 -6.09
C THR A 121 5.79 20.52 -6.86
N ARG A 122 5.14 21.65 -6.56
CA ARG A 122 3.94 22.08 -7.29
C ARG A 122 4.30 22.59 -8.69
N ILE A 123 3.53 22.16 -9.69
CA ILE A 123 3.64 22.65 -11.06
C ILE A 123 3.02 24.05 -11.10
N LYS A 124 3.78 25.02 -11.61
CA LYS A 124 3.38 26.43 -11.64
C LYS A 124 2.07 26.59 -12.41
N GLY A 125 1.10 27.27 -11.80
CA GLY A 125 -0.22 27.52 -12.40
C GLY A 125 -1.19 26.33 -12.36
N SER A 126 -0.88 25.26 -11.63
CA SER A 126 -1.73 24.07 -11.51
C SER A 126 -1.89 23.61 -10.05
N SER A 127 -2.87 22.75 -9.77
CA SER A 127 -2.90 21.91 -8.55
C SER A 127 -1.89 20.77 -8.62
N ALA A 128 -1.48 20.40 -9.83
CA ALA A 128 -0.61 19.27 -10.08
C ALA A 128 0.75 19.42 -9.38
N VAL A 129 1.31 18.28 -8.98
CA VAL A 129 2.61 18.19 -8.33
C VAL A 129 3.47 17.18 -9.07
N LYS A 130 4.78 17.29 -8.87
CA LYS A 130 5.77 16.31 -9.28
C LYS A 130 6.47 15.77 -8.03
N LEU A 131 6.34 14.47 -7.80
CA LEU A 131 7.15 13.72 -6.85
C LEU A 131 8.45 13.32 -7.54
N ALA A 132 9.60 13.73 -7.01
CA ALA A 132 10.91 13.34 -7.51
C ALA A 132 11.69 12.57 -6.44
N ILE A 133 12.02 11.31 -6.72
CA ILE A 133 12.84 10.43 -5.89
C ILE A 133 14.21 10.27 -6.55
N ALA A 134 15.24 10.87 -5.97
CA ALA A 134 16.61 10.76 -6.45
C ALA A 134 17.31 9.57 -5.79
N LEU A 135 17.77 8.63 -6.60
CA LEU A 135 18.48 7.43 -6.18
C LEU A 135 19.96 7.57 -6.50
N MET A 136 20.80 7.19 -5.55
CA MET A 136 22.25 7.06 -5.72
C MET A 136 22.70 5.64 -5.38
N PRO A 137 23.70 5.07 -6.08
CA PRO A 137 24.24 3.78 -5.72
C PRO A 137 24.85 3.83 -4.32
N THR A 138 24.66 2.79 -3.55
CA THR A 138 25.30 2.58 -2.24
C THR A 138 25.92 1.18 -2.19
N ASP A 139 26.58 0.82 -1.10
CA ASP A 139 27.03 -0.55 -0.88
C ASP A 139 25.98 -1.39 -0.13
N ALA A 140 26.06 -2.72 -0.22
CA ALA A 140 25.07 -3.61 0.38
C ALA A 140 24.98 -3.50 1.91
N LYS A 141 26.07 -3.09 2.58
CA LYS A 141 26.11 -2.92 4.05
C LYS A 141 25.43 -1.62 4.46
N SER A 142 25.51 -0.59 3.62
CA SER A 142 24.87 0.71 3.76
C SER A 142 23.43 0.71 3.23
N PHE A 143 23.04 -0.31 2.46
CA PHE A 143 21.67 -0.51 1.99
C PHE A 143 20.74 -0.86 3.16
N GLY A 144 19.65 -0.10 3.32
CA GLY A 144 18.78 -0.15 4.50
C GLY A 144 19.30 0.65 5.71
N GLY A 145 20.57 1.07 5.71
CA GLY A 145 21.17 1.91 6.75
C GLY A 145 20.96 3.42 6.57
N GLY A 146 20.37 3.84 5.43
CA GLY A 146 20.13 5.23 5.10
C GLY A 146 18.78 5.43 4.40
N THR A 147 17.92 6.20 5.07
CA THR A 147 16.76 6.96 4.54
C THR A 147 15.58 6.19 3.92
N GLY A 148 14.68 5.77 4.82
CA GLY A 148 13.23 5.77 4.63
C GLY A 148 12.44 6.20 5.89
N ALA A 149 13.10 6.21 7.05
CA ALA A 149 12.61 6.84 8.29
C ALA A 149 12.80 8.36 8.23
N GLY A 150 12.07 9.03 7.34
CA GLY A 150 12.27 10.46 7.10
C GLY A 150 11.07 11.22 6.53
N MET A 151 9.87 10.65 6.52
CA MET A 151 8.58 11.36 6.50
C MET A 151 7.51 10.46 7.15
N ALA A 152 7.74 10.09 8.41
CA ALA A 152 6.67 9.59 9.27
C ALA A 152 5.91 10.82 9.82
N ALA A 153 4.93 11.32 9.07
CA ALA A 153 3.79 11.91 9.74
C ALA A 153 3.06 10.74 10.39
N ALA A 154 3.08 10.70 11.73
CA ALA A 154 2.58 9.63 12.58
C ALA A 154 1.34 8.94 12.01
N SER A 155 1.57 7.77 11.41
CA SER A 155 0.55 6.73 11.35
C SER A 155 0.85 5.82 12.54
N PRO A 156 -0.13 5.51 13.40
CA PRO A 156 0.08 4.59 14.50
C PRO A 156 0.63 3.29 13.94
N GLU A 157 1.63 2.71 14.61
CA GLU A 157 2.02 1.33 14.34
C GLU A 157 0.75 0.47 14.30
N PRO A 158 0.65 -0.50 13.37
CA PRO A 158 -0.48 -1.41 13.35
C PRO A 158 -0.54 -2.08 14.72
N ASN A 159 -1.51 -1.65 15.54
CA ASN A 159 -1.76 -2.26 16.82
C ASN A 159 -2.34 -3.65 16.53
N PHE A 160 -1.48 -4.67 16.52
CA PHE A 160 -1.88 -6.06 16.35
C PHE A 160 -2.84 -6.53 17.46
N GLU A 161 -3.03 -5.76 18.54
CA GLU A 161 -4.01 -6.04 19.59
C GLU A 161 -5.45 -5.66 19.20
N SER A 162 -5.67 -4.66 18.32
CA SER A 162 -7.03 -4.22 17.94
C SER A 162 -7.67 -5.08 16.83
N ALA A 163 -6.88 -5.94 16.17
CA ALA A 163 -7.44 -6.89 15.23
C ALA A 163 -8.31 -7.98 15.90
N PHE A 164 -8.47 -8.04 17.22
CA PHE A 164 -9.23 -9.09 17.92
C PHE A 164 -10.72 -8.77 18.18
N GLU A 165 -11.27 -7.69 17.63
CA GLU A 165 -12.44 -7.06 18.26
C GLU A 165 -13.84 -7.52 17.79
N ALA A 166 -13.96 -8.37 16.77
CA ALA A 166 -15.27 -8.90 16.36
C ALA A 166 -15.41 -10.39 16.68
N PRO A 167 -16.38 -10.80 17.55
CA PRO A 167 -16.67 -12.22 17.75
C PRO A 167 -17.12 -12.84 16.42
N PRO A 168 -16.71 -14.09 16.14
CA PRO A 168 -17.07 -14.76 14.89
C PRO A 168 -18.60 -14.85 14.75
N PRO A 169 -19.13 -14.80 13.51
CA PRO A 169 -20.56 -14.92 13.28
C PRO A 169 -21.10 -16.23 13.89
N LYS A 170 -22.28 -16.16 14.53
CA LYS A 170 -22.92 -17.34 15.12
C LYS A 170 -23.26 -18.34 14.02
N LYS A 171 -22.71 -19.55 14.10
CA LYS A 171 -22.97 -20.62 13.14
C LYS A 171 -24.39 -21.16 13.26
N GLN A 172 -24.98 -21.52 12.12
CA GLN A 172 -26.23 -22.28 12.11
C GLN A 172 -25.96 -23.73 12.53
N PRO A 173 -26.92 -24.38 13.22
CA PRO A 173 -26.87 -25.82 13.46
C PRO A 173 -26.76 -26.58 12.13
N ASN A 174 -25.87 -27.57 12.06
CA ASN A 174 -25.59 -28.40 10.87
C ASN A 174 -24.97 -27.67 9.66
N ALA A 175 -24.43 -26.45 9.85
CA ALA A 175 -23.64 -25.81 8.80
C ALA A 175 -22.36 -26.62 8.50
N LYS A 176 -21.99 -26.72 7.22
CA LYS A 176 -20.70 -27.28 6.81
C LYS A 176 -19.57 -26.43 7.40
N PRO A 177 -18.43 -27.03 7.82
CA PRO A 177 -17.27 -26.24 8.21
C PRO A 177 -16.79 -25.36 7.04
N VAL A 178 -16.44 -24.12 7.35
CA VAL A 178 -15.99 -23.13 6.36
C VAL A 178 -14.46 -23.15 6.29
N ILE A 179 -13.89 -23.42 5.12
CA ILE A 179 -12.45 -23.35 4.87
C ILE A 179 -12.16 -22.12 4.01
N VAL A 180 -11.29 -21.23 4.47
CA VAL A 180 -10.78 -20.13 3.67
C VAL A 180 -9.36 -20.46 3.21
N ILE A 181 -9.17 -20.51 1.90
CA ILE A 181 -7.86 -20.68 1.26
C ILE A 181 -7.35 -19.31 0.83
N ASP A 182 -6.13 -18.98 1.22
CA ASP A 182 -5.48 -17.72 0.96
C ASP A 182 -4.25 -17.91 0.09
N PRO A 183 -4.36 -17.77 -1.25
CA PRO A 183 -3.18 -17.75 -2.10
C PRO A 183 -2.39 -16.46 -1.84
N GLY A 184 -1.15 -16.61 -1.36
CA GLY A 184 -0.23 -15.51 -1.05
C GLY A 184 -0.02 -14.54 -2.22
N HIS A 185 0.39 -13.30 -1.90
CA HIS A 185 0.74 -12.28 -2.90
C HIS A 185 -0.41 -11.93 -3.87
N GLY A 186 -0.10 -11.47 -5.08
CA GLY A 186 -1.05 -11.12 -6.13
C GLY A 186 -0.93 -9.67 -6.60
N GLY A 187 -1.35 -9.39 -7.84
CA GLY A 187 -1.27 -8.08 -8.46
C GLY A 187 0.18 -7.58 -8.49
N ILE A 188 0.42 -6.45 -7.81
CA ILE A 188 1.74 -5.81 -7.74
C ILE A 188 2.77 -6.60 -6.95
N ASP A 189 2.34 -7.57 -6.14
CA ASP A 189 3.23 -8.39 -5.34
C ASP A 189 3.42 -9.74 -6.02
N PRO A 190 4.59 -10.01 -6.64
CA PRO A 190 4.86 -11.29 -7.29
C PRO A 190 5.15 -12.42 -6.30
N GLY A 191 5.46 -12.09 -5.04
CA GLY A 191 6.13 -13.01 -4.12
C GLY A 191 7.57 -13.32 -4.56
N ALA A 192 8.08 -14.46 -4.13
CA ALA A 192 9.36 -14.98 -4.61
C ALA A 192 9.36 -15.16 -6.14
N ILE A 193 10.50 -14.89 -6.76
CA ILE A 193 10.69 -15.08 -8.20
C ILE A 193 11.69 -16.23 -8.38
N GLY A 194 11.19 -17.33 -8.93
CA GLY A 194 11.99 -18.52 -9.21
C GLY A 194 12.78 -18.42 -10.53
N PRO A 195 13.55 -19.47 -10.87
CA PRO A 195 14.22 -19.58 -12.16
C PRO A 195 13.25 -19.36 -13.33
N ASN A 196 13.75 -18.76 -14.41
CA ASN A 196 12.94 -18.42 -15.60
C ASN A 196 11.80 -17.43 -15.33
N ASN A 197 11.93 -16.58 -14.31
CA ASN A 197 10.99 -15.50 -13.98
C ASN A 197 9.58 -15.99 -13.61
N VAL A 198 9.49 -17.17 -12.99
CA VAL A 198 8.24 -17.72 -12.48
C VAL A 198 7.90 -17.04 -11.15
N ASN A 199 6.74 -16.38 -11.09
CA ASN A 199 6.30 -15.69 -9.88
C ASN A 199 5.54 -16.64 -8.94
N GLU A 200 5.87 -16.59 -7.66
CA GLU A 200 5.16 -17.32 -6.59
C GLU A 200 3.65 -17.11 -6.66
N LYS A 201 3.20 -15.86 -6.85
CA LYS A 201 1.76 -15.50 -6.93
C LYS A 201 0.96 -16.35 -7.91
N THR A 202 1.60 -16.79 -9.00
CA THR A 202 1.00 -17.60 -10.06
C THR A 202 0.90 -19.07 -9.63
N ILE A 203 1.97 -19.59 -9.02
CA ILE A 203 2.01 -20.96 -8.49
C ILE A 203 0.95 -21.14 -7.40
N VAL A 204 0.96 -20.26 -6.40
CA VAL A 204 0.08 -20.40 -5.23
C VAL A 204 -1.40 -20.21 -5.61
N LEU A 205 -1.70 -19.34 -6.59
CA LEU A 205 -3.07 -19.21 -7.11
C LEU A 205 -3.54 -20.51 -7.79
N SER A 206 -2.70 -21.10 -8.64
CA SER A 206 -3.03 -22.34 -9.33
C SER A 206 -3.27 -23.51 -8.35
N VAL A 207 -2.40 -23.63 -7.34
CA VAL A 207 -2.54 -24.65 -6.28
C VAL A 207 -3.81 -24.39 -5.46
N ALA A 208 -4.11 -23.14 -5.12
CA ALA A 208 -5.30 -22.79 -4.35
C ALA A 208 -6.60 -23.14 -5.10
N MET A 209 -6.66 -22.91 -6.41
CA MET A 209 -7.82 -23.27 -7.23
C MET A 209 -8.04 -24.79 -7.27
N GLN A 210 -6.96 -25.56 -7.43
CA GLN A 210 -7.04 -27.03 -7.41
C GLN A 210 -7.43 -27.57 -6.03
N LEU A 211 -6.90 -26.99 -4.95
CA LEU A 211 -7.27 -27.35 -3.58
C LEU A 211 -8.74 -27.04 -3.30
N LYS A 212 -9.23 -25.87 -3.76
CA LYS A 212 -10.64 -25.50 -3.65
C LYS A 212 -11.53 -26.53 -4.35
N GLU A 213 -11.25 -26.85 -5.60
CA GLU A 213 -12.03 -27.82 -6.38
C GLU A 213 -12.02 -29.21 -5.72
N ALA A 214 -10.86 -29.67 -5.23
CA ALA A 214 -10.74 -30.95 -4.54
C ALA A 214 -11.57 -31.01 -3.25
N LEU A 215 -11.53 -29.95 -2.43
CA LEU A 215 -12.30 -29.87 -1.20
C LEU A 215 -13.81 -29.76 -1.47
N GLU A 216 -14.23 -28.99 -2.46
CA GLU A 216 -15.65 -28.86 -2.83
C GLU A 216 -16.23 -30.17 -3.35
N LYS A 217 -15.47 -30.95 -4.13
CA LYS A 217 -15.88 -32.27 -4.63
C LYS A 217 -16.19 -33.27 -3.52
N THR A 218 -15.64 -33.10 -2.32
CA THR A 218 -15.98 -33.96 -1.17
C THR A 218 -17.42 -33.74 -0.69
N GLY A 219 -17.99 -32.56 -0.94
CA GLY A 219 -19.28 -32.14 -0.41
C GLY A 219 -19.30 -31.83 1.09
N LEU A 220 -18.16 -31.94 1.79
CA LEU A 220 -18.08 -31.81 3.25
C LEU A 220 -17.91 -30.37 3.74
N TYR A 221 -17.40 -29.47 2.90
CA TYR A 221 -16.95 -28.12 3.29
C TYR A 221 -17.62 -27.03 2.46
N ASP A 222 -17.74 -25.83 3.04
CA ASP A 222 -17.92 -24.58 2.29
C ASP A 222 -16.53 -23.94 2.11
N VAL A 223 -16.07 -23.77 0.87
CA VAL A 223 -14.69 -23.35 0.58
C VAL A 223 -14.68 -21.98 -0.06
N LYS A 224 -13.96 -21.05 0.55
CA LYS A 224 -13.84 -19.67 0.08
C LYS A 224 -12.38 -19.33 -0.18
N MET A 225 -12.14 -18.33 -1.04
CA MET A 225 -10.79 -17.86 -1.35
C MET A 225 -10.67 -16.36 -1.12
N THR A 226 -9.54 -15.89 -0.58
CA THR A 226 -9.27 -14.45 -0.39
C THR A 226 -9.10 -13.72 -1.73
N ARG A 227 -8.61 -14.42 -2.76
CA ARG A 227 -8.60 -13.99 -4.17
C ARG A 227 -8.73 -15.20 -5.09
N HIS A 228 -9.33 -15.01 -6.26
CA HIS A 228 -9.45 -16.01 -7.33
C HIS A 228 -8.76 -15.60 -8.62
N ASP A 229 -8.23 -14.36 -8.67
CA ASP A 229 -7.49 -13.80 -9.81
C ASP A 229 -6.15 -13.20 -9.35
N ASP A 230 -5.38 -12.67 -10.30
CA ASP A 230 -4.11 -11.96 -10.06
C ASP A 230 -4.34 -10.54 -9.52
N VAL A 231 -4.91 -10.45 -8.32
CA VAL A 231 -5.16 -9.20 -7.61
C VAL A 231 -4.41 -9.17 -6.29
N PHE A 232 -3.95 -7.99 -5.89
CA PHE A 232 -3.35 -7.81 -4.57
C PHE A 232 -4.45 -7.78 -3.50
N VAL A 233 -4.27 -8.53 -2.41
CA VAL A 233 -5.11 -8.46 -1.21
C VAL A 233 -4.22 -8.19 0.01
N SER A 234 -4.54 -7.15 0.79
CA SER A 234 -3.75 -6.80 1.97
C SER A 234 -3.87 -7.87 3.06
N LEU A 235 -2.85 -7.97 3.92
CA LEU A 235 -2.89 -8.93 5.04
C LEU A 235 -4.11 -8.71 5.93
N ASP A 236 -4.45 -7.45 6.23
CA ASP A 236 -5.63 -7.08 7.01
C ASP A 236 -6.93 -7.51 6.31
N ASP A 237 -7.04 -7.31 5.00
CA ASP A 237 -8.24 -7.69 4.25
C ASP A 237 -8.40 -9.20 4.14
N ARG A 238 -7.29 -9.96 4.03
CA ARG A 238 -7.30 -11.44 4.10
C ARG A 238 -7.87 -11.92 5.43
N LEU A 239 -7.43 -11.33 6.55
CA LEU A 239 -7.92 -11.67 7.89
C LEU A 239 -9.38 -11.26 8.09
N LYS A 240 -9.76 -10.05 7.66
CA LYS A 240 -11.16 -9.57 7.71
C LYS A 240 -12.08 -10.46 6.90
N PHE A 241 -11.67 -10.84 5.68
CA PHE A 241 -12.42 -11.76 4.84
C PHE A 241 -12.63 -13.11 5.54
N SER A 242 -11.55 -13.69 6.07
CA SER A 242 -11.60 -14.99 6.77
C SER A 242 -12.58 -14.98 7.94
N ARG A 243 -12.51 -13.95 8.78
CA ARG A 243 -13.41 -13.79 9.94
C ARG A 243 -14.85 -13.48 9.53
N GLY A 244 -15.06 -12.57 8.58
CA GLY A 244 -16.38 -12.23 8.07
C GLY A 244 -17.08 -13.41 7.39
N ALA A 245 -16.31 -14.31 6.80
CA ALA A 245 -16.80 -15.56 6.24
C ALA A 245 -17.18 -16.62 7.30
N GLY A 246 -16.81 -16.42 8.57
CA GLY A 246 -16.99 -17.41 9.63
C GLY A 246 -16.09 -18.63 9.46
N ALA A 247 -14.86 -18.44 8.96
CA ALA A 247 -13.93 -19.53 8.69
C ALA A 247 -13.60 -20.35 9.94
N ASP A 248 -13.59 -21.67 9.76
CA ASP A 248 -13.17 -22.68 10.74
C ASP A 248 -11.72 -23.08 10.58
N LEU A 249 -11.23 -22.95 9.36
CA LEU A 249 -9.85 -23.17 9.00
C LEU A 249 -9.43 -22.11 7.99
N PHE A 250 -8.28 -21.51 8.24
CA PHE A 250 -7.60 -20.61 7.31
C PHE A 250 -6.31 -21.27 6.84
N ILE A 251 -6.15 -21.42 5.53
CA ILE A 251 -4.98 -22.05 4.90
C ILE A 251 -4.31 -20.99 4.02
N SER A 252 -3.17 -20.46 4.44
CA SER A 252 -2.36 -19.58 3.60
C SER A 252 -1.35 -20.40 2.81
N LEU A 253 -1.29 -20.17 1.49
CA LEU A 253 -0.43 -20.91 0.56
C LEU A 253 0.67 -19.99 0.04
N HIS A 254 1.91 -20.41 0.28
CA HIS A 254 3.14 -19.74 -0.12
C HIS A 254 4.11 -20.74 -0.79
N ALA A 255 4.97 -20.22 -1.65
CA ALA A 255 6.08 -20.93 -2.28
C ALA A 255 7.32 -20.02 -2.21
N ASP A 256 7.69 -19.68 -0.97
CA ASP A 256 8.78 -18.78 -0.63
C ASP A 256 10.13 -19.26 -1.17
N SER A 257 11.11 -18.37 -1.10
CA SER A 257 12.51 -18.69 -1.41
C SER A 257 13.38 -18.55 -0.17
N ILE A 258 14.45 -19.34 -0.11
CA ILE A 258 15.54 -19.20 0.86
C ILE A 258 16.86 -19.10 0.10
N GLU A 259 17.74 -18.20 0.52
CA GLU A 259 19.11 -18.17 -0.01
C GLU A 259 19.91 -19.33 0.57
N THR A 260 20.54 -20.13 -0.30
CA THR A 260 21.55 -21.10 0.13
C THR A 260 22.90 -20.39 0.11
N SER A 261 23.44 -20.09 1.29
CA SER A 261 24.81 -19.59 1.42
C SER A 261 25.77 -20.69 0.95
N ALA A 262 26.53 -20.41 -0.11
CA ALA A 262 27.64 -21.23 -0.58
C ALA A 262 28.98 -20.64 -0.12
#